data_AF-A0A147FA08-F1
#
_entry.id   AF-A0A147FA08-F1
#
_cell.length_a   1.000
_cell.length_b   1.000
_cell.length_c   1.000
_cell.angle_alpha   90.00
_cell.angle_beta   90.00
_cell.angle_gamma   90.00
#
_symmetry.space_group_name_H-M   'P 1'
#
loop_
_entity.id
_entity.type
_entity.pdbx_description
1 polymer ?
#
loop_
_entity_poly.entity_id
_entity_poly.type
_entity_poly.pdbx_seq_one_letter_code
_entity_poly.pdbx_strand_id
1 'polypeptide(L)'
;MDARREWVWASVSADAPLDRSDNRTALSVIAALVAEVRPDETWKLQSLGIVFGDVLARVTGAEWVQVDDELGSDPALRFGGPDDLAFPMTMISKRMEAGEDVDVLELFRDVATALGEAQAQ
;
A
#
# COMPACT_ATOMS: atom_id res chain seq x y z
N MET A 1 -5.15 -11.63 -0.21
CA MET A 1 -5.16 -10.16 -0.43
C MET A 1 -6.46 -9.66 -1.05
N ASP A 2 -7.19 -10.48 -1.81
CA ASP A 2 -8.30 -10.01 -2.64
C ASP A 2 -9.46 -9.40 -1.85
N ALA A 3 -9.85 -10.00 -0.72
CA ALA A 3 -10.88 -9.43 0.15
C ALA A 3 -10.52 -8.01 0.67
N ARG A 4 -9.22 -7.75 0.88
CA ARG A 4 -8.74 -6.42 1.29
C ARG A 4 -8.85 -5.41 0.14
N ARG A 5 -8.47 -5.81 -1.07
CA ARG A 5 -8.65 -4.98 -2.28
C ARG A 5 -10.12 -4.68 -2.54
N GLU A 6 -10.95 -5.70 -2.46
CA GLU A 6 -12.40 -5.58 -2.65
C GLU A 6 -13.00 -4.59 -1.67
N TRP A 7 -12.63 -4.68 -0.39
CA TRP A 7 -13.12 -3.74 0.62
C TRP A 7 -12.78 -2.29 0.31
N VAL A 8 -11.55 -1.98 -0.15
CA VAL A 8 -11.16 -0.60 -0.52
C VAL A 8 -12.07 -0.07 -1.62
N TRP A 9 -12.26 -0.84 -2.69
CA TRP A 9 -13.07 -0.41 -3.83
C TRP A 9 -14.57 -0.39 -3.55
N ALA A 10 -15.05 -1.22 -2.61
CA ALA A 10 -16.45 -1.20 -2.16
C ALA A 10 -16.74 -0.07 -1.17
N SER A 11 -15.71 0.52 -0.55
CA SER A 11 -15.85 1.60 0.44
C SER A 11 -16.04 2.99 -0.18
N VAL A 12 -15.90 3.12 -1.49
CA VAL A 12 -16.12 4.37 -2.24
C VAL A 12 -17.43 4.30 -3.03
N SER A 13 -18.18 5.41 -3.07
CA SER A 13 -19.52 5.43 -3.67
C SER A 13 -19.52 4.98 -5.13
N ALA A 14 -20.52 4.19 -5.48
CA ALA A 14 -20.74 3.63 -6.82
C ALA A 14 -21.21 4.66 -7.86
N ASP A 15 -21.45 5.91 -7.47
CA ASP A 15 -22.05 6.94 -8.33
C ASP A 15 -21.14 7.40 -9.47
N ALA A 16 -19.85 7.05 -9.44
CA ALA A 16 -18.93 7.26 -10.55
C ALA A 16 -18.12 5.98 -10.82
N PRO A 17 -18.02 5.51 -12.08
CA PRO A 17 -17.13 4.41 -12.42
C PRO A 17 -15.68 4.86 -12.18
N LEU A 18 -15.05 4.31 -11.15
CA LEU A 18 -13.63 4.52 -10.85
C LEU A 18 -12.79 3.52 -11.65
N ASP A 19 -11.77 4.03 -12.34
CA ASP A 19 -10.77 3.18 -12.97
C ASP A 19 -9.80 2.65 -11.91
N ARG A 20 -9.93 1.37 -11.57
CA ARG A 20 -9.09 0.68 -10.58
C ARG A 20 -7.64 0.50 -11.04
N SER A 21 -7.39 0.62 -12.34
CA SER A 21 -6.05 0.52 -12.93
C SER A 21 -5.31 1.85 -12.95
N ASP A 22 -6.03 2.97 -12.83
CA ASP A 22 -5.42 4.29 -12.76
C ASP A 22 -4.79 4.54 -11.38
N ASN A 23 -3.47 4.76 -11.38
CA ASN A 23 -2.69 4.97 -10.17
C ASN A 23 -3.13 6.23 -9.41
N ARG A 24 -3.51 7.30 -10.12
CA ARG A 24 -3.97 8.54 -9.49
C ARG A 24 -5.29 8.33 -8.77
N THR A 25 -6.22 7.60 -9.39
CA THR A 25 -7.50 7.22 -8.80
C THR A 25 -7.28 6.37 -7.56
N ALA A 26 -6.45 5.33 -7.63
CA ALA A 26 -6.13 4.49 -6.48
C ALA A 26 -5.54 5.30 -5.31
N LEU A 27 -4.55 6.16 -5.55
CA LEU A 27 -3.95 7.01 -4.51
C LEU A 27 -4.96 8.00 -3.91
N SER A 28 -5.86 8.56 -4.73
CA SER A 28 -6.91 9.47 -4.25
C SER A 28 -7.93 8.75 -3.37
N VAL A 29 -8.30 7.51 -3.72
CA VAL A 29 -9.17 6.65 -2.90
C VAL A 29 -8.51 6.31 -1.58
N ILE A 30 -7.22 5.95 -1.59
CA ILE A 30 -6.48 5.66 -0.37
C ILE A 30 -6.44 6.90 0.53
N ALA A 31 -6.09 8.07 -0.01
CA ALA A 31 -6.04 9.33 0.75
C ALA A 31 -7.40 9.67 1.39
N ALA A 32 -8.50 9.52 0.66
CA ALA A 32 -9.83 9.75 1.18
C ALA A 32 -10.18 8.80 2.33
N LEU A 33 -9.85 7.51 2.21
CA LEU A 33 -10.16 6.52 3.25
C LEU A 33 -9.22 6.61 4.47
N VAL A 34 -7.94 6.94 4.28
CA VAL A 34 -6.99 7.14 5.40
C VAL A 34 -7.50 8.21 6.38
N ALA A 35 -8.10 9.29 5.87
CA ALA A 35 -8.65 10.36 6.70
C ALA A 35 -9.83 9.93 7.59
N GLU A 36 -10.52 8.83 7.25
CA GLU A 36 -11.75 8.37 7.91
C GLU A 36 -11.55 7.13 8.79
N VAL A 37 -10.40 6.46 8.70
CA VAL A 37 -10.10 5.20 9.40
C VAL A 37 -9.32 5.48 10.68
N ARG A 38 -9.75 4.90 11.81
CA ARG A 38 -9.09 5.12 13.11
C ARG A 38 -7.79 4.32 13.20
N PRO A 39 -6.80 4.77 14.01
CA PRO A 39 -5.53 4.05 14.21
C PRO A 39 -5.69 2.60 14.67
N ASP A 40 -6.73 2.27 15.45
CA ASP A 40 -7.00 0.90 15.94
C ASP A 40 -7.67 -0.01 14.90
N GLU A 41 -8.07 0.51 13.74
CA GLU A 41 -8.72 -0.26 12.67
C GLU A 41 -7.68 -0.89 11.73
N THR A 42 -6.72 -1.62 12.30
CA THR A 42 -5.55 -2.19 11.62
C THR A 42 -5.90 -2.93 10.33
N TRP A 43 -6.98 -3.73 10.31
CA TRP A 43 -7.37 -4.46 9.10
C TRP A 43 -7.75 -3.53 7.93
N LYS A 44 -8.42 -2.41 8.21
CA LYS A 44 -8.79 -1.41 7.21
C LYS A 44 -7.53 -0.69 6.70
N LEU A 45 -6.67 -0.25 7.61
CA LEU A 45 -5.40 0.40 7.27
C LEU A 45 -4.49 -0.52 6.44
N GLN A 46 -4.40 -1.80 6.80
CA GLN A 46 -3.66 -2.78 6.02
C GLN A 46 -4.28 -3.04 4.66
N SER A 47 -5.61 -2.92 4.52
CA SER A 47 -6.28 -3.00 3.23
C SER A 47 -5.91 -1.84 2.31
N LEU A 48 -5.81 -0.63 2.86
CA LEU A 48 -5.27 0.55 2.17
C LEU A 48 -3.81 0.32 1.75
N GLY A 49 -3.00 -0.26 2.63
CA GLY A 49 -1.62 -0.64 2.35
C GLY A 49 -1.45 -1.63 1.20
N ILE A 50 -2.39 -2.56 1.01
CA ILE A 50 -2.38 -3.49 -0.14
C ILE A 50 -2.60 -2.73 -1.46
N VAL A 51 -3.60 -1.85 -1.54
CA VAL A 51 -3.86 -1.08 -2.77
C VAL A 51 -2.73 -0.08 -3.03
N PHE A 52 -2.14 0.48 -1.98
CA PHE A 52 -0.93 1.30 -2.06
C PHE A 52 0.24 0.52 -2.66
N GLY A 53 0.45 -0.72 -2.20
CA GLY A 53 1.45 -1.63 -2.76
C GLY A 53 1.19 -1.98 -4.24
N ASP A 54 -0.07 -2.12 -4.66
CA ASP A 54 -0.39 -2.33 -6.08
C ASP A 54 0.04 -1.13 -6.95
N VAL A 55 -0.09 0.09 -6.43
CA VAL A 55 0.39 1.30 -7.14
C VAL A 55 1.92 1.31 -7.20
N LEU A 56 2.60 1.02 -6.07
CA LEU A 56 4.07 0.92 -6.05
C LEU A 56 4.59 -0.12 -7.03
N ALA A 57 4.02 -1.32 -7.04
CA ALA A 57 4.38 -2.39 -7.97
C ALA A 57 4.24 -1.95 -9.43
N ARG A 58 3.11 -1.32 -9.78
CA ARG A 58 2.88 -0.81 -11.14
C ARG A 58 3.86 0.27 -11.56
N VAL A 59 4.29 1.14 -10.64
CA VAL A 59 5.17 2.28 -10.96
C VAL A 59 6.65 1.90 -10.98
N THR A 60 7.08 1.00 -10.09
CA THR A 60 8.49 0.64 -9.90
C THR A 60 8.87 -0.67 -10.61
N GLY A 61 7.88 -1.48 -11.01
CA GLY A 61 8.11 -2.84 -11.49
C GLY A 61 8.44 -3.83 -10.36
N ALA A 62 8.32 -3.44 -9.09
CA ALA A 62 8.46 -4.36 -7.96
C ALA A 62 7.39 -5.46 -8.00
N GLU A 63 7.75 -6.64 -7.52
CA GLU A 63 6.89 -7.82 -7.58
C GLU A 63 6.38 -8.21 -6.19
N TRP A 64 5.08 -8.53 -6.09
CA TRP A 64 4.53 -9.11 -4.86
C TRP A 64 5.12 -10.50 -4.62
N VAL A 65 5.73 -10.68 -3.46
CA VAL A 65 6.26 -11.95 -2.97
C VAL A 65 5.67 -12.25 -1.60
N GLN A 66 5.62 -13.54 -1.27
CA GLN A 66 5.34 -13.98 0.08
C GLN A 66 6.67 -14.29 0.78
N VAL A 67 6.87 -13.69 1.94
CA VAL A 67 8.05 -13.88 2.78
C VAL A 67 7.62 -14.75 3.95
N ASP A 68 8.14 -15.97 3.99
CA ASP A 68 7.87 -16.91 5.08
C ASP A 68 8.92 -16.73 6.18
N ASP A 69 8.47 -16.50 7.41
CA ASP A 69 9.30 -16.51 8.61
C ASP A 69 8.78 -17.53 9.66
N GLU A 70 9.41 -17.58 10.83
CA GLU A 70 9.07 -18.52 11.89
C GLU A 70 7.68 -18.28 12.51
N LEU A 71 7.09 -17.10 12.30
CA LEU A 71 5.83 -16.65 12.87
C LEU A 71 4.68 -16.62 11.85
N GLY A 72 4.98 -16.66 10.55
CA GLY A 72 3.99 -16.75 9.49
C GLY A 72 4.51 -16.30 8.14
N SER A 73 3.56 -16.04 7.23
CA SER A 73 3.86 -15.53 5.89
C SER A 73 3.39 -14.09 5.76
N ASP A 74 4.31 -13.17 5.48
CA ASP A 74 4.00 -11.77 5.26
C ASP A 74 4.17 -11.37 3.78
N PRO A 75 3.19 -10.65 3.20
CA PRO A 75 3.35 -10.16 1.85
C PRO A 75 4.26 -8.94 1.78
N ALA A 76 5.17 -8.97 0.82
CA ALA A 76 6.12 -7.89 0.55
C ALA A 76 6.19 -7.58 -0.96
N LEU A 77 6.72 -6.41 -1.28
CA LEU A 77 7.21 -6.09 -2.62
C LEU A 77 8.71 -6.33 -2.65
N ARG A 78 9.16 -7.19 -3.57
CA ARG A 78 10.58 -7.36 -3.88
C ARG A 78 10.99 -6.39 -4.97
N PHE A 79 12.11 -5.72 -4.79
CA PHE A 79 12.68 -4.77 -5.75
C PHE A 79 14.18 -5.02 -5.87
N GLY A 80 14.73 -5.20 -7.07
CA GLY A 80 16.17 -5.49 -7.18
C GLY A 80 16.52 -6.90 -6.70
N GLY A 81 17.19 -7.03 -5.55
CA GLY A 81 17.70 -8.28 -4.99
C GLY A 81 16.69 -9.12 -4.20
N PRO A 82 17.08 -10.34 -3.75
CA PRO A 82 16.20 -11.25 -3.02
C PRO A 82 15.76 -10.73 -1.64
N ASP A 83 16.60 -9.94 -0.98
CA ASP A 83 16.40 -9.41 0.39
C ASP A 83 15.87 -7.96 0.40
N ASP A 84 15.77 -7.35 -0.77
CA ASP A 84 15.28 -5.99 -0.94
C ASP A 84 13.75 -5.98 -0.94
N LEU A 85 13.19 -5.80 0.26
CA LEU A 85 11.77 -5.99 0.55
C LEU A 85 11.12 -4.74 1.13
N ALA A 86 9.96 -4.39 0.60
CA ALA A 86 9.08 -3.36 1.14
C ALA A 86 7.78 -3.99 1.61
N PHE A 87 7.24 -3.50 2.73
CA PHE A 87 6.05 -4.06 3.37
C PHE A 87 4.87 -3.08 3.34
N PRO A 88 4.33 -2.76 2.14
CA PRO A 88 3.30 -1.74 2.00
C PRO A 88 2.01 -2.08 2.74
N MET A 89 1.74 -3.38 2.98
CA MET A 89 0.60 -3.80 3.80
C MET A 89 0.61 -3.16 5.19
N THR A 90 1.77 -3.00 5.84
CA THR A 90 1.82 -2.53 7.25
C THR A 90 2.30 -1.09 7.40
N MET A 91 2.86 -0.47 6.35
CA MET A 91 3.52 0.83 6.50
C MET A 91 2.59 1.99 6.88
N ILE A 92 1.32 1.93 6.45
CA ILE A 92 0.30 2.94 6.79
C ILE A 92 -0.19 2.71 8.22
N SER A 93 -0.53 1.46 8.58
CA SER A 93 -1.05 1.15 9.92
C SER A 93 -0.02 1.49 11.01
N LYS A 94 1.26 1.10 10.81
CA LYS A 94 2.34 1.39 11.76
C LYS A 94 2.52 2.88 12.05
N ARG A 95 2.41 3.72 11.01
CA ARG A 95 2.53 5.19 11.15
C ARG A 95 1.36 5.78 11.93
N MET A 96 0.14 5.40 11.57
CA MET A 96 -1.06 5.88 12.28
C MET A 96 -1.12 5.38 13.73
N GLU A 97 -0.73 4.13 13.98
CA GLU A 97 -0.60 3.56 15.33
C GLU A 97 0.45 4.31 16.17
N ALA A 98 1.50 4.85 15.53
CA ALA A 98 2.50 5.71 16.17
C ALA A 98 2.05 7.18 16.35
N GLY A 99 0.85 7.53 15.88
CA GLY A 99 0.31 8.90 15.96
C GLY A 99 0.87 9.85 14.90
N GLU A 100 1.42 9.32 13.81
CA GLU A 100 1.88 10.13 12.67
C GLU A 100 0.71 10.51 11.75
N ASP A 101 0.74 11.74 11.24
CA ASP A 101 -0.12 12.17 10.13
C ASP A 101 0.43 11.59 8.81
N VAL A 102 -0.41 10.84 8.08
CA VAL A 102 -0.01 10.18 6.84
C VAL A 102 -0.49 10.97 5.63
N ASP A 103 0.39 11.73 4.99
CA ASP A 103 0.18 12.20 3.62
C ASP A 103 0.48 11.06 2.63
N VAL A 104 -0.58 10.51 2.03
CA VAL A 104 -0.48 9.37 1.12
C VAL A 104 0.34 9.67 -0.14
N LEU A 105 0.29 10.91 -0.64
CA LEU A 105 1.03 11.28 -1.84
C LEU A 105 2.51 11.50 -1.54
N GLU A 106 2.83 12.09 -0.38
CA GLU A 106 4.21 12.20 0.10
C GLU A 106 4.82 10.83 0.37
N LEU A 107 4.12 10.00 1.15
CA LEU A 107 4.53 8.63 1.42
C LEU A 107 4.75 7.84 0.12
N PHE A 108 3.86 7.99 -0.87
CA PHE A 108 4.02 7.34 -2.17
C PHE A 108 5.29 7.80 -2.88
N ARG A 109 5.54 9.11 -2.96
CA ARG A 109 6.73 9.64 -3.63
C ARG A 109 8.00 9.13 -2.96
N ASP A 110 8.08 9.22 -1.64
CA ASP A 110 9.27 8.85 -0.88
C ASP A 110 9.58 7.36 -1.04
N VAL A 111 8.56 6.50 -0.92
CA VAL A 111 8.74 5.06 -1.07
C VAL A 111 9.06 4.71 -2.53
N ALA A 112 8.36 5.27 -3.51
CA ALA A 112 8.64 4.98 -4.92
C ALA A 112 10.05 5.42 -5.33
N THR A 113 10.53 6.57 -4.84
CA THR A 113 11.91 7.02 -5.02
C THR A 113 12.90 6.06 -4.39
N ALA A 114 12.71 5.68 -3.11
CA ALA A 114 13.61 4.76 -2.43
C ALA A 114 13.69 3.38 -3.12
N LEU A 115 12.56 2.86 -3.60
CA LEU A 115 12.53 1.61 -4.37
C LEU A 115 13.29 1.74 -5.70
N GLY A 116 13.06 2.83 -6.45
CA GLY A 116 13.72 3.07 -7.73
C GLY A 116 15.23 3.27 -7.60
N GLU A 117 15.69 3.97 -6.55
CA GLU A 117 17.11 4.13 -6.25
C GLU A 117 17.78 2.81 -5.86
N ALA A 118 17.09 1.96 -5.12
CA ALA A 118 17.61 0.63 -4.78
C ALA A 118 17.72 -0.30 -5.99
N GLN A 119 16.78 -0.21 -6.95
CA GLN A 119 16.84 -0.99 -8.19
C GLN A 119 17.96 -0.57 -9.16
N ALA A 120 18.52 0.63 -9.00
CA ALA A 120 19.57 1.17 -9.86
C ALA A 120 21.00 0.84 -9.39
N GLN A 121 21.14 0.19 -8.23
CA GLN A 121 22.42 -0.22 -7.62
C GLN A 121 22.78 -1.65 -7.99
#